data_AF-A0A453AQL4-F1
#
_entry.id   AF-A0A453AQL4-F1
#
_cell.length_a   1.000
_cell.length_b   1.000
_cell.length_c   1.000
_cell.angle_alpha   90.00
_cell.angle_beta   90.00
_cell.angle_gamma   90.00
#
_symmetry.space_group_name_H-M   'P 1'
#
loop_
_entity.id
_entity.type
_entity.pdbx_description
1 polymer ?
#
loop_
_entity_poly.entity_id
_entity_poly.type
_entity_poly.pdbx_seq_one_letter_code
_entity_poly.pdbx_strand_id
1 'polypeptide(L)'
;EMSRRSRSPSASPPGDLGIPFHCPSSPSDDDGSSFPAHTPPLEDDNLLREILVRLPPLPSSLPRAALVCKRWRRLLKDPAFFRRFRAHHRKAPLLGFFAGLCRPIFFTPTLDRPDRIPAERLNRFRASGEGRGHFCCCRHGLALLLGPERPEALVWDPVTGHQRRVPFPPGFHIKRQETLVRHAAMLCTAGGDGDSPFKLVLLRYSHNGILACLYESESGVWGNAVNTATPHEIDPLSHSVLIGNALCWRIDHGAVLEFDTERQSLRVIERPADARRT
;
A
#
# COMPACT_ATOMS: atom_id res chain seq x y z
N GLU A 1 5.13 -55.58 -57.04
CA GLU A 1 4.54 -55.48 -58.40
C GLU A 1 3.07 -55.08 -58.28
N MET A 2 2.53 -54.23 -59.17
CA MET A 2 1.51 -54.55 -60.21
C MET A 2 0.21 -55.19 -59.67
N SER A 3 -1.01 -54.80 -60.06
CA SER A 3 -1.48 -54.29 -61.37
C SER A 3 -2.68 -53.33 -61.15
N ARG A 4 -2.65 -52.07 -61.60
CA ARG A 4 -3.15 -51.55 -62.91
C ARG A 4 -4.61 -51.91 -63.27
N ARG A 5 -5.44 -50.85 -63.41
CA ARG A 5 -6.26 -50.44 -64.59
C ARG A 5 -7.40 -51.39 -65.08
N SER A 6 -8.50 -50.95 -65.71
CA SER A 6 -9.01 -49.61 -66.06
C SER A 6 -10.41 -49.68 -66.72
N ARG A 7 -11.14 -48.54 -66.69
CA ARG A 7 -12.05 -47.99 -67.73
C ARG A 7 -13.32 -48.76 -68.17
N SER A 8 -14.43 -48.02 -68.15
CA SER A 8 -15.64 -48.19 -68.97
C SER A 8 -15.45 -47.73 -70.44
N PRO A 9 -16.37 -48.12 -71.34
CA PRO A 9 -17.22 -47.13 -72.05
C PRO A 9 -18.69 -47.64 -72.23
N SER A 10 -19.73 -46.85 -71.94
CA SER A 10 -20.44 -45.86 -72.78
C SER A 10 -21.43 -46.40 -73.83
N ALA A 11 -22.71 -46.04 -73.70
CA ALA A 11 -23.70 -45.96 -74.79
C ALA A 11 -24.78 -44.90 -74.44
N SER A 12 -25.23 -44.14 -75.44
CA SER A 12 -26.27 -43.07 -75.43
C SER A 12 -26.74 -42.83 -76.87
N PRO A 13 -27.70 -41.93 -77.19
CA PRO A 13 -28.74 -41.25 -76.38
C PRO A 13 -30.12 -41.89 -76.74
N PRO A 14 -31.25 -41.25 -77.14
CA PRO A 14 -31.72 -39.82 -77.11
C PRO A 14 -32.00 -39.30 -75.68
N GLY A 15 -32.61 -38.12 -75.43
CA GLY A 15 -32.89 -36.97 -76.31
C GLY A 15 -34.37 -36.61 -76.47
N ASP A 16 -34.92 -35.77 -75.57
CA ASP A 16 -36.17 -35.03 -75.79
C ASP A 16 -36.20 -33.71 -74.96
N LEU A 17 -37.01 -32.73 -75.40
CA LEU A 17 -37.03 -31.33 -74.94
C LEU A 17 -38.37 -30.96 -74.28
N GLY A 18 -38.34 -30.40 -73.07
CA GLY A 18 -39.52 -29.84 -72.40
C GLY A 18 -39.18 -28.91 -71.24
N ILE A 19 -39.68 -27.67 -71.28
CA ILE A 19 -39.38 -26.57 -70.32
C ILE A 19 -40.54 -26.42 -69.29
N PRO A 20 -40.49 -25.51 -68.29
CA PRO A 20 -40.24 -25.88 -66.91
C PRO A 20 -41.47 -25.76 -65.97
N PHE A 21 -41.39 -26.37 -64.79
CA PHE A 21 -42.28 -26.06 -63.68
C PHE A 21 -41.93 -24.71 -63.04
N HIS A 22 -42.86 -23.75 -63.09
CA HIS A 22 -42.83 -22.56 -62.23
C HIS A 22 -43.65 -22.80 -60.96
N CYS A 23 -42.99 -23.02 -59.82
CA CYS A 23 -43.56 -22.73 -58.51
C CYS A 23 -43.08 -21.34 -58.08
N PRO A 24 -43.96 -20.44 -57.59
CA PRO A 24 -43.56 -19.11 -57.13
C PRO A 24 -42.73 -19.20 -55.84
N SER A 25 -41.74 -18.31 -55.74
CA SER A 25 -40.76 -18.25 -54.65
C SER A 25 -41.35 -17.78 -53.31
N SER A 26 -40.70 -18.18 -52.22
CA SER A 26 -40.98 -17.76 -50.84
C SER A 26 -40.97 -16.23 -50.65
N PRO A 27 -41.78 -15.68 -49.73
CA PRO A 27 -41.42 -14.45 -49.03
C PRO A 27 -40.34 -14.75 -47.98
N SER A 28 -39.34 -13.88 -47.92
CA SER A 28 -38.18 -13.99 -47.04
C SER A 28 -38.49 -13.71 -45.57
N ASP A 29 -37.52 -14.06 -44.73
CA ASP A 29 -37.35 -13.67 -43.34
C ASP A 29 -37.60 -12.16 -43.08
N ASP A 30 -38.08 -11.80 -41.89
CA ASP A 30 -37.19 -11.36 -40.78
C ASP A 30 -37.99 -10.61 -39.69
N ASP A 31 -38.17 -11.23 -38.53
CA ASP A 31 -38.23 -10.50 -37.26
C ASP A 31 -37.76 -11.42 -36.11
N GLY A 32 -36.57 -11.98 -36.33
CA GLY A 32 -35.86 -12.77 -35.32
C GLY A 32 -35.29 -11.84 -34.25
N SER A 33 -36.14 -11.29 -33.38
CA SER A 33 -35.75 -10.43 -32.26
C SER A 33 -34.77 -11.16 -31.33
N SER A 34 -33.48 -11.03 -31.63
CA SER A 34 -32.42 -11.64 -30.84
C SER A 34 -32.26 -10.83 -29.56
N PHE A 35 -32.96 -11.26 -28.51
CA PHE A 35 -32.60 -10.87 -27.16
C PHE A 35 -31.10 -11.17 -26.98
N PRO A 36 -30.27 -10.18 -26.61
CA PRO A 36 -28.84 -10.40 -26.48
C PRO A 36 -28.62 -11.50 -25.46
N ALA A 37 -27.97 -12.59 -25.88
CA ALA A 37 -27.75 -13.74 -25.03
C ALA A 37 -27.02 -13.28 -23.77
N HIS A 38 -27.72 -13.27 -22.63
CA HIS A 38 -27.14 -12.91 -21.35
C HIS A 38 -26.07 -13.93 -21.00
N THR A 39 -24.81 -13.58 -21.25
CA THR A 39 -23.67 -14.31 -20.68
C THR A 39 -23.89 -14.39 -19.17
N PRO A 40 -23.72 -15.57 -18.55
CA PRO A 40 -23.86 -15.72 -17.11
C PRO A 40 -23.06 -14.63 -16.36
N PRO A 41 -23.47 -14.17 -15.17
CA PRO A 41 -22.75 -13.11 -14.45
C PRO A 41 -21.29 -13.45 -14.10
N LEU A 42 -20.93 -14.74 -14.13
CA LEU A 42 -19.58 -15.26 -13.96
C LEU A 42 -18.78 -15.34 -15.27
N GLU A 43 -19.45 -15.16 -16.41
CA GLU A 43 -18.89 -15.14 -17.76
C GLU A 43 -18.62 -13.72 -18.30
N ASP A 44 -19.17 -12.67 -17.69
CA ASP A 44 -18.74 -11.28 -17.90
C ASP A 44 -17.62 -10.87 -16.92
N ASP A 45 -16.52 -10.31 -17.45
CA ASP A 45 -15.41 -9.81 -16.64
C ASP A 45 -15.80 -8.55 -15.85
N ASN A 46 -16.76 -7.74 -16.29
CA ASN A 46 -17.20 -6.55 -15.57
C ASN A 46 -18.05 -6.92 -14.35
N LEU A 47 -19.10 -7.73 -14.52
CA LEU A 47 -19.87 -8.27 -13.40
C LEU A 47 -18.99 -9.06 -12.42
N LEU A 48 -18.04 -9.86 -12.91
CA LEU A 48 -17.10 -10.57 -12.05
C LEU A 48 -16.16 -9.62 -11.27
N ARG A 49 -15.70 -8.52 -11.88
CA ARG A 49 -14.95 -7.47 -11.17
C ARG A 49 -15.79 -6.85 -10.04
N GLU A 50 -17.06 -6.55 -10.29
CA GLU A 50 -17.98 -5.99 -9.29
C GLU A 50 -18.24 -6.95 -8.12
N ILE A 51 -18.38 -8.25 -8.39
CA ILE A 51 -18.48 -9.28 -7.34
C ILE A 51 -17.19 -9.34 -6.52
N LEU A 52 -16.02 -9.37 -7.19
CA LEU A 52 -14.71 -9.43 -6.53
C LEU A 52 -14.40 -8.17 -5.71
N VAL A 53 -14.87 -7.00 -6.13
CA VAL A 53 -14.71 -5.73 -5.38
C VAL A 53 -15.49 -5.74 -4.06
N ARG A 54 -16.56 -6.52 -3.94
CA ARG A 54 -17.41 -6.61 -2.73
C ARG A 54 -16.93 -7.66 -1.72
N LEU A 55 -15.88 -8.42 -2.02
CA LEU A 55 -15.29 -9.36 -1.06
C LEU A 55 -14.76 -8.61 0.17
N PRO A 56 -14.83 -9.18 1.39
CA PRO A 56 -14.34 -8.50 2.59
C PRO A 56 -12.87 -8.08 2.44
N PRO A 57 -12.43 -6.92 2.94
CA PRO A 57 -11.06 -6.42 2.84
C PRO A 57 -10.11 -7.12 3.84
N LEU A 58 -10.22 -8.44 3.92
CA LEU A 58 -9.40 -9.30 4.78
C LEU A 58 -8.21 -9.87 3.99
N PRO A 59 -7.03 -10.05 4.63
CA PRO A 59 -5.82 -10.62 4.01
C PRO A 59 -6.04 -11.90 3.18
N SER A 60 -6.98 -12.77 3.58
CA SER A 60 -7.24 -14.06 2.92
C SER A 60 -8.23 -13.99 1.76
N SER A 61 -9.07 -12.95 1.66
CA SER A 61 -10.18 -12.86 0.69
C SER A 61 -9.70 -12.94 -0.76
N LEU A 62 -8.83 -12.01 -1.18
CA LEU A 62 -8.36 -11.95 -2.57
C LEU A 62 -7.45 -13.13 -2.93
N PRO A 63 -6.52 -13.60 -2.07
CA PRO A 63 -5.78 -14.84 -2.32
C PRO A 63 -6.68 -16.06 -2.54
N ARG A 64 -7.73 -16.23 -1.72
CA ARG A 64 -8.70 -17.33 -1.88
C ARG A 64 -9.48 -17.21 -3.19
N ALA A 65 -9.96 -16.02 -3.53
CA ALA A 65 -10.60 -15.75 -4.82
C ALA A 65 -9.67 -16.05 -6.01
N ALA A 66 -8.37 -15.72 -5.91
CA ALA A 66 -7.35 -16.02 -6.93
C ALA A 66 -7.01 -17.52 -7.06
N LEU A 67 -7.49 -18.38 -6.16
CA LEU A 67 -7.38 -19.84 -6.25
C LEU A 67 -8.57 -20.49 -6.96
N VAL A 68 -9.74 -19.82 -7.06
CA VAL A 68 -10.96 -20.36 -7.68
C VAL A 68 -10.70 -20.78 -9.14
N CYS A 69 -10.16 -19.89 -9.97
CA CYS A 69 -9.74 -20.24 -11.33
C CYS A 69 -8.72 -19.26 -11.93
N LYS A 70 -8.14 -19.63 -13.09
CA LYS A 70 -7.17 -18.81 -13.84
C LYS A 70 -7.73 -17.43 -14.23
N ARG A 71 -9.04 -17.33 -14.49
CA ARG A 71 -9.73 -16.08 -14.86
C ARG A 71 -9.80 -15.09 -13.68
N TRP A 72 -10.30 -15.56 -12.53
CA TRP A 72 -10.33 -14.77 -11.29
C TRP A 72 -8.92 -14.27 -10.92
N ARG A 73 -7.91 -15.15 -11.00
CA ARG A 73 -6.51 -14.79 -10.80
C ARG A 73 -6.00 -13.71 -11.76
N ARG A 74 -6.44 -13.71 -13.03
CA ARG A 74 -6.07 -12.68 -14.02
C ARG A 74 -6.65 -11.32 -13.64
N LEU A 75 -7.93 -11.28 -13.26
CA LEU A 75 -8.60 -10.05 -12.81
C LEU A 75 -7.97 -9.49 -11.53
N LEU A 76 -7.64 -10.35 -10.58
CA LEU A 76 -7.00 -9.97 -9.30
C LEU A 76 -5.52 -9.61 -9.42
N LYS A 77 -4.93 -9.67 -10.63
CA LYS A 77 -3.59 -9.12 -10.93
C LYS A 77 -3.64 -7.72 -11.55
N ASP A 78 -4.82 -7.22 -11.94
CA ASP A 78 -4.99 -5.90 -12.55
C ASP A 78 -4.78 -4.79 -11.50
N PRO A 79 -3.81 -3.87 -11.65
CA PRO A 79 -3.64 -2.74 -10.74
C PRO A 79 -4.90 -1.85 -10.65
N ALA A 80 -5.70 -1.76 -11.72
CA ALA A 80 -6.97 -1.04 -11.70
C ALA A 80 -8.04 -1.74 -10.85
N PHE A 81 -7.99 -3.08 -10.69
CA PHE A 81 -8.80 -3.78 -9.71
C PHE A 81 -8.44 -3.35 -8.28
N PHE A 82 -7.15 -3.37 -7.91
CA PHE A 82 -6.72 -2.96 -6.56
C PHE A 82 -7.07 -1.51 -6.22
N ARG A 83 -6.97 -0.59 -7.20
CA ARG A 83 -7.44 0.80 -7.01
C ARG A 83 -8.94 0.87 -6.70
N ARG A 84 -9.79 0.14 -7.45
CA ARG A 84 -11.23 0.05 -7.18
C ARG A 84 -11.54 -0.61 -5.83
N PHE A 85 -10.85 -1.70 -5.49
CA PHE A 85 -11.00 -2.40 -4.20
C PHE A 85 -10.68 -1.48 -3.01
N ARG A 86 -9.53 -0.79 -3.05
CA ARG A 86 -9.14 0.21 -2.05
C ARG A 86 -10.16 1.36 -1.94
N ALA A 87 -10.64 1.88 -3.07
CA ALA A 87 -11.65 2.94 -3.10
C ALA A 87 -13.02 2.51 -2.56
N HIS A 88 -13.45 1.27 -2.82
CA HIS A 88 -14.71 0.70 -2.34
C HIS A 88 -14.71 0.56 -0.81
N HIS A 89 -13.66 -0.04 -0.24
CA HIS A 89 -13.61 -0.27 1.21
C HIS A 89 -13.17 0.95 2.03
N ARG A 90 -12.45 1.91 1.43
CA ARG A 90 -11.90 3.16 2.02
C ARG A 90 -10.90 3.00 3.17
N LYS A 91 -11.10 2.03 4.08
CA LYS A 91 -10.28 1.75 5.25
C LYS A 91 -9.65 0.36 5.14
N ALA A 92 -8.32 0.30 5.18
CA ALA A 92 -7.60 -0.97 5.26
C ALA A 92 -7.85 -1.66 6.62
N PRO A 93 -7.83 -3.01 6.69
CA PRO A 93 -7.94 -3.72 7.96
C PRO A 93 -6.76 -3.37 8.88
N LEU A 94 -7.03 -3.22 10.18
CA LEU A 94 -5.96 -3.18 11.16
C LEU A 94 -5.41 -4.61 11.32
N LEU A 95 -4.19 -4.83 10.84
CA LEU A 95 -3.51 -6.14 10.89
C LEU A 95 -2.97 -6.45 12.30
N GLY A 96 -2.58 -5.40 13.01
CA GLY A 96 -2.03 -5.43 14.36
C GLY A 96 -1.38 -4.09 14.70
N PHE A 97 -0.70 -4.05 15.84
CA PHE A 97 0.04 -2.88 16.30
C PHE A 97 1.42 -3.29 16.84
N PHE A 98 2.37 -2.36 16.82
CA PHE A 98 3.68 -2.52 17.45
C PHE A 98 3.65 -1.90 18.84
N ALA A 99 4.07 -2.64 19.86
CA ALA A 99 4.08 -2.21 21.26
C ALA A 99 5.43 -2.50 21.94
N GLY A 100 5.84 -1.61 22.83
CA GLY A 100 7.07 -1.71 23.62
C GLY A 100 7.67 -0.33 23.89
N LEU A 101 7.59 0.13 25.14
CA LEU A 101 8.07 1.46 25.57
C LEU A 101 9.61 1.54 25.53
N CYS A 102 10.25 0.48 26.01
CA CYS A 102 11.67 0.22 25.89
C CYS A 102 11.85 -1.18 25.30
N ARG A 103 12.97 -1.39 24.60
CA ARG A 103 13.22 -2.58 23.76
C ARG A 103 13.03 -3.89 24.53
N PRO A 104 12.49 -4.94 23.89
CA PRO A 104 12.17 -5.03 22.46
C PRO A 104 10.74 -4.61 22.12
N ILE A 105 10.55 -4.10 20.89
CA ILE A 105 9.21 -3.92 20.30
C ILE A 105 8.67 -5.29 19.85
N PHE A 106 7.37 -5.49 20.04
CA PHE A 106 6.62 -6.67 19.60
C PHE A 106 5.46 -6.28 18.70
N PHE A 107 5.21 -7.05 17.64
CA PHE A 107 3.96 -6.98 16.91
C PHE A 107 2.86 -7.82 17.59
N THR A 108 1.72 -7.19 17.88
CA THR A 108 0.51 -7.85 18.37
C THR A 108 -0.53 -7.87 17.24
N PRO A 109 -0.89 -9.04 16.70
CA PRO A 109 -1.92 -9.14 15.67
C PRO A 109 -3.31 -8.87 16.26
N THR A 110 -4.16 -8.18 15.49
CA THR A 110 -5.55 -7.88 15.87
C THR A 110 -6.60 -8.73 15.16
N LEU A 111 -6.17 -9.55 14.19
CA LEU A 111 -7.05 -10.43 13.42
C LEU A 111 -6.97 -11.89 13.91
N ASP A 112 -8.07 -12.61 13.77
CA ASP A 112 -8.17 -14.04 14.02
C ASP A 112 -7.75 -14.90 12.83
N ARG A 113 -7.52 -16.19 13.07
CA ARG A 113 -7.27 -17.14 11.98
C ARG A 113 -8.52 -17.17 11.08
N PRO A 114 -8.37 -17.15 9.74
CA PRO A 114 -7.15 -17.37 8.96
C PRO A 114 -6.32 -16.10 8.66
N ASP A 115 -6.84 -14.92 8.96
CA ASP A 115 -6.30 -13.62 8.55
C ASP A 115 -5.21 -13.08 9.50
N ARG A 116 -5.03 -13.72 10.66
CA ARG A 116 -3.97 -13.45 11.64
C ARG A 116 -2.58 -13.52 11.01
N ILE A 117 -1.88 -12.40 10.97
CA ILE A 117 -0.44 -12.39 10.65
C ILE A 117 0.33 -12.94 11.86
N PRO A 118 1.16 -13.99 11.71
CA PRO A 118 2.00 -14.50 12.79
C PRO A 118 2.97 -13.43 13.27
N ALA A 119 3.03 -13.19 14.59
CA ALA A 119 3.89 -12.15 15.16
C ALA A 119 5.36 -12.39 14.85
N GLU A 120 5.77 -13.67 14.77
CA GLU A 120 7.09 -14.15 14.39
C GLU A 120 7.51 -13.63 13.01
N ARG A 121 6.57 -13.54 12.04
CA ARG A 121 6.86 -13.06 10.68
C ARG A 121 7.43 -11.65 10.71
N LEU A 122 6.86 -10.78 11.54
CA LEU A 122 7.21 -9.36 11.67
C LEU A 122 8.31 -9.14 12.71
N ASN A 123 8.32 -9.96 13.78
CA ASN A 123 9.40 -9.97 14.77
C ASN A 123 10.74 -10.51 14.20
N ARG A 124 10.76 -11.17 13.03
CA ARG A 124 12.02 -11.53 12.32
C ARG A 124 12.92 -10.35 12.01
N PHE A 125 12.37 -9.13 11.92
CA PHE A 125 13.13 -7.88 11.90
C PHE A 125 14.14 -7.76 13.08
N ARG A 126 13.92 -8.49 14.19
CA ARG A 126 14.86 -8.55 15.31
C ARG A 126 16.11 -9.40 15.03
N ALA A 127 16.02 -10.39 14.12
CA ALA A 127 17.09 -11.36 13.86
C ALA A 127 18.26 -10.74 13.06
N SER A 128 18.06 -9.64 12.34
CA SER A 128 19.13 -8.87 11.68
C SER A 128 19.95 -8.00 12.66
N GLY A 129 19.63 -8.03 13.97
CA GLY A 129 20.17 -7.11 14.97
C GLY A 129 19.47 -5.74 15.01
N GLU A 130 18.68 -5.41 13.99
CA GLU A 130 17.99 -4.13 13.83
C GLU A 130 16.80 -3.96 14.80
N GLY A 131 16.35 -5.04 15.44
CA GLY A 131 15.39 -5.02 16.55
C GLY A 131 15.88 -4.28 17.81
N ARG A 132 17.12 -3.80 17.82
CA ARG A 132 17.61 -2.78 18.76
C ARG A 132 17.26 -1.34 18.34
N GLY A 133 16.45 -1.11 17.32
CA GLY A 133 15.96 0.22 16.96
C GLY A 133 15.11 0.90 18.06
N HIS A 134 14.92 2.21 17.96
CA HIS A 134 13.80 2.93 18.59
C HIS A 134 12.68 3.08 17.56
N PHE A 135 11.50 2.55 17.82
CA PHE A 135 10.35 2.59 16.91
C PHE A 135 9.62 3.93 17.04
N CYS A 136 9.51 4.68 15.94
CA CYS A 136 8.98 6.03 15.95
C CYS A 136 7.50 6.09 15.55
N CYS A 137 7.11 5.41 14.47
CA CYS A 137 5.72 5.36 14.00
C CYS A 137 5.50 4.25 12.95
N CYS A 138 4.23 3.86 12.75
CA CYS A 138 3.77 3.22 11.52
C CYS A 138 2.80 4.15 10.77
N ARG A 139 3.00 4.35 9.47
CA ARG A 139 2.12 5.14 8.59
C ARG A 139 2.09 4.54 7.18
N HIS A 140 0.92 4.56 6.54
CA HIS A 140 0.69 4.01 5.18
C HIS A 140 1.19 2.56 4.97
N GLY A 141 1.24 1.76 6.03
CA GLY A 141 1.75 0.38 6.01
C GLY A 141 3.25 0.25 6.26
N LEU A 142 4.02 1.34 6.19
CA LEU A 142 5.45 1.37 6.50
C LEU A 142 5.71 1.66 7.99
N ALA A 143 6.80 1.10 8.51
CA ALA A 143 7.32 1.34 9.85
C ALA A 143 8.60 2.19 9.79
N LEU A 144 8.77 3.09 10.76
CA LEU A 144 9.96 3.92 10.93
C LEU A 144 10.68 3.57 12.23
N LEU A 145 11.96 3.23 12.12
CA LEU A 145 12.84 2.95 13.26
C LEU A 145 14.14 3.76 13.15
N LEU A 146 14.73 4.11 14.29
CA LEU A 146 16.05 4.76 14.36
C LEU A 146 17.06 3.81 15.01
N GLY A 147 18.24 3.66 14.39
CA GLY A 147 19.33 2.86 14.94
C GLY A 147 19.99 3.52 16.16
N PRO A 148 20.28 2.78 17.25
CA PRO A 148 21.10 3.31 18.34
C PRO A 148 22.59 3.39 17.96
N GLU A 149 23.08 2.41 17.19
CA GLU A 149 24.50 2.20 16.90
C GLU A 149 24.92 2.77 15.54
N ARG A 150 23.96 3.01 14.64
CA ARG A 150 24.17 3.64 13.32
C ARG A 150 23.33 4.90 13.23
N PRO A 151 23.88 6.05 12.78
CA PRO A 151 23.14 7.29 12.60
C PRO A 151 22.32 7.22 11.29
N GLU A 152 21.36 6.31 11.28
CA GLU A 152 20.50 5.98 10.13
C GLU A 152 19.06 5.81 10.60
N ALA A 153 18.13 6.32 9.80
CA ALA A 153 16.72 6.01 9.89
C ALA A 153 16.39 4.83 8.96
N LEU A 154 15.58 3.90 9.45
CA LEU A 154 15.19 2.71 8.72
C LEU A 154 13.69 2.74 8.45
N VAL A 155 13.36 2.78 7.17
CA VAL A 155 12.01 2.65 6.63
C VAL A 155 11.81 1.19 6.25
N TRP A 156 10.86 0.52 6.89
CA TRP A 156 10.63 -0.92 6.74
C TRP A 156 9.20 -1.19 6.30
N ASP A 157 9.03 -1.97 5.25
CA ASP A 157 7.75 -2.58 4.87
C ASP A 157 7.61 -3.95 5.58
N PRO A 158 6.69 -4.07 6.56
CA PRO A 158 6.47 -5.33 7.27
C PRO A 158 5.85 -6.44 6.41
N VAL A 159 5.14 -6.09 5.33
CA VAL A 159 4.45 -7.06 4.48
C VAL A 159 5.43 -7.70 3.50
N THR A 160 6.19 -6.89 2.77
CA THR A 160 7.19 -7.39 1.78
C THR A 160 8.52 -7.75 2.43
N GLY A 161 8.86 -7.14 3.57
CA GLY A 161 10.19 -7.21 4.17
C GLY A 161 11.19 -6.22 3.59
N HIS A 162 10.79 -5.37 2.62
CA HIS A 162 11.66 -4.37 2.02
C HIS A 162 12.13 -3.33 3.04
N GLN A 163 13.37 -2.86 2.90
CA GLN A 163 14.03 -1.95 3.82
C GLN A 163 14.75 -0.84 3.04
N ARG A 164 14.45 0.41 3.37
CA ARG A 164 15.16 1.60 2.86
C ARG A 164 15.86 2.29 4.03
N ARG A 165 17.19 2.42 3.96
CA ARG A 165 18.03 3.10 4.95
C ARG A 165 18.30 4.52 4.50
N VAL A 166 18.08 5.49 5.39
CA VAL A 166 18.37 6.91 5.17
C VAL A 166 19.45 7.34 6.17
N PRO A 167 20.67 7.70 5.72
CA PRO A 167 21.69 8.22 6.62
C PRO A 167 21.23 9.56 7.20
N PHE A 168 21.61 9.86 8.43
CA PHE A 168 21.26 11.12 9.09
C PHE A 168 21.89 12.33 8.40
N PRO A 169 21.27 13.53 8.50
CA PRO A 169 21.83 14.74 7.94
C PRO A 169 23.15 15.13 8.64
N PRO A 170 24.04 15.86 7.94
CA PRO A 170 25.25 16.41 8.53
C PRO A 170 24.95 17.19 9.82
N GLY A 171 25.81 17.04 10.82
CA GLY A 171 25.63 17.67 12.13
C GLY A 171 24.60 16.99 13.06
N PHE A 172 23.78 16.04 12.58
CA PHE A 172 22.90 15.21 13.43
C PHE A 172 23.61 13.94 13.97
N HIS A 173 24.85 13.69 13.57
CA HIS A 173 25.71 12.69 14.18
C HIS A 173 26.16 13.17 15.57
N ILE A 174 25.99 12.34 16.60
CA ILE A 174 26.45 12.63 17.97
C ILE A 174 27.62 11.72 18.31
N LYS A 175 28.75 12.30 18.72
CA LYS A 175 29.92 11.57 19.22
C LYS A 175 29.66 11.15 20.68
N ARG A 176 29.23 9.90 20.88
CA ARG A 176 28.94 9.22 22.17
C ARG A 176 27.83 9.83 23.05
N GLN A 177 26.98 8.93 23.54
CA GLN A 177 26.21 8.94 24.80
C GLN A 177 25.24 10.10 25.13
N GLU A 178 25.30 11.27 24.50
CA GLU A 178 24.34 12.35 24.77
C GLU A 178 23.06 12.20 23.92
N THR A 179 21.91 12.23 24.59
CA THR A 179 20.53 12.13 24.05
C THR A 179 20.20 10.82 23.32
N LEU A 180 19.71 9.84 24.10
CA LEU A 180 19.28 8.51 23.63
C LEU A 180 17.91 8.53 22.91
N VAL A 181 17.16 9.62 23.02
CA VAL A 181 15.82 9.79 22.44
C VAL A 181 15.93 10.74 21.25
N ARG A 182 15.56 10.22 20.07
CA ARG A 182 15.44 10.98 18.83
C ARG A 182 14.05 10.72 18.30
N HIS A 183 13.23 11.76 18.20
CA HIS A 183 11.90 11.63 17.60
C HIS A 183 12.03 11.75 16.09
N ALA A 184 11.28 10.92 15.37
CA ALA A 184 11.16 11.04 13.92
C ALA A 184 9.73 10.76 13.48
N ALA A 185 9.38 11.24 12.29
CA ALA A 185 8.08 11.05 11.70
C ALA A 185 8.18 10.89 10.18
N MET A 186 7.32 10.05 9.64
CA MET A 186 7.21 9.82 8.20
C MET A 186 5.95 10.49 7.65
N LEU A 187 6.01 10.93 6.40
CA LEU A 187 4.84 11.17 5.56
C LEU A 187 5.05 10.36 4.27
N CYS A 188 4.01 9.78 3.70
CA CYS A 188 4.10 9.17 2.37
C CYS A 188 3.33 10.06 1.40
N THR A 189 3.91 10.38 0.25
CA THR A 189 3.14 10.97 -0.85
C THR A 189 2.30 9.86 -1.50
N ALA A 190 1.27 10.24 -2.26
CA ALA A 190 0.12 9.38 -2.50
C ALA A 190 0.44 8.02 -3.15
N GLY A 191 -0.22 6.96 -2.64
CA GLY A 191 -0.09 5.58 -3.10
C GLY A 191 0.59 4.71 -2.05
N GLY A 192 -0.18 3.91 -1.31
CA GLY A 192 0.34 3.02 -0.25
C GLY A 192 1.01 1.74 -0.76
N ASP A 193 1.94 1.89 -1.69
CA ASP A 193 2.74 0.82 -2.29
C ASP A 193 4.21 1.00 -1.87
N GLY A 194 4.97 -0.10 -1.71
CA GLY A 194 6.25 -0.13 -0.97
C GLY A 194 7.38 0.76 -1.50
N ASP A 195 7.28 1.20 -2.76
CA ASP A 195 8.27 2.04 -3.45
C ASP A 195 7.91 3.52 -3.50
N SER A 196 6.69 3.91 -3.13
CA SER A 196 6.21 5.29 -3.23
C SER A 196 7.12 6.29 -2.51
N PRO A 197 7.18 7.56 -2.96
CA PRO A 197 8.00 8.57 -2.32
C PRO A 197 7.49 8.88 -0.91
N PHE A 198 8.42 9.11 0.00
CA PHE A 198 8.15 9.47 1.37
C PHE A 198 9.01 10.66 1.79
N LYS A 199 8.49 11.41 2.75
CA LYS A 199 9.24 12.43 3.48
C LYS A 199 9.49 11.94 4.90
N LEU A 200 10.64 12.30 5.47
CA LEU A 200 11.05 11.91 6.82
C LEU A 200 11.50 13.17 7.57
N VAL A 201 10.84 13.48 8.68
CA VAL A 201 11.29 14.50 9.63
C VAL A 201 12.09 13.82 10.73
N LEU A 202 13.31 14.29 10.96
CA LEU A 202 14.15 13.91 12.08
C LEU A 202 14.27 15.08 13.05
N LEU A 203 13.97 14.83 14.32
CA LEU A 203 14.14 15.78 15.42
C LEU A 203 15.36 15.43 16.25
N ARG A 204 16.10 16.45 16.70
CA ARG A 204 17.28 16.31 17.55
C ARG A 204 17.33 17.45 18.57
N TYR A 205 17.58 17.10 19.82
CA TYR A 205 17.91 18.06 20.86
C TYR A 205 19.24 18.76 20.61
N SER A 206 19.30 20.03 20.97
CA SER A 206 20.51 20.85 20.97
C SER A 206 20.55 21.68 22.25
N HIS A 207 21.72 22.25 22.55
CA HIS A 207 21.91 23.16 23.69
C HIS A 207 20.98 24.39 23.67
N ASN A 208 20.45 24.78 22.50
CA ASN A 208 19.58 25.94 22.31
C ASN A 208 18.17 25.54 21.82
N GLY A 209 17.66 24.38 22.24
CA GLY A 209 16.32 23.88 21.88
C GLY A 209 16.34 22.76 20.84
N ILE A 210 15.29 22.66 20.03
CA ILE A 210 15.04 21.49 19.17
C ILE A 210 15.32 21.83 17.71
N LEU A 211 16.13 20.98 17.06
CA LEU A 211 16.39 21.03 15.63
C LEU A 211 15.53 20.01 14.88
N ALA A 212 14.92 20.43 13.78
CA ALA A 212 14.25 19.58 12.81
C ALA A 212 14.97 19.62 11.47
N CYS A 213 14.97 18.49 10.76
CA CYS A 213 15.43 18.41 9.38
C CYS A 213 14.48 17.50 8.58
N LEU A 214 14.17 17.89 7.35
CA LEU A 214 13.28 17.17 6.44
C LEU A 214 14.10 16.46 5.36
N TYR A 215 13.86 15.17 5.17
CA TYR A 215 14.36 14.37 4.04
C TYR A 215 13.23 14.11 3.06
N GLU A 216 13.55 14.11 1.76
CA GLU A 216 12.62 13.77 0.70
C GLU A 216 13.20 12.63 -0.14
N SER A 217 12.50 11.49 -0.20
CA SER A 217 13.05 10.28 -0.82
C SER A 217 13.15 10.32 -2.35
N GLU A 218 12.48 11.29 -2.98
CA GLU A 218 12.47 11.47 -4.44
C GLU A 218 13.77 12.11 -4.94
N SER A 219 14.22 13.16 -4.25
CA SER A 219 15.51 13.81 -4.47
C SER A 219 16.66 13.10 -3.73
N GLY A 220 16.34 12.33 -2.68
CA GLY A 220 17.32 11.61 -1.87
C GLY A 220 18.15 12.51 -0.95
N VAL A 221 17.74 13.77 -0.74
CA VAL A 221 18.50 14.75 0.05
C VAL A 221 17.75 15.16 1.33
N TRP A 222 18.53 15.63 2.29
CA TRP A 222 18.03 16.40 3.43
C TRP A 222 18.00 17.88 3.08
N GLY A 223 16.92 18.56 3.44
CA GLY A 223 16.81 20.02 3.41
C GLY A 223 17.58 20.69 4.55
N ASN A 224 17.38 22.00 4.71
CA ASN A 224 18.03 22.76 5.76
C ASN A 224 17.54 22.33 7.14
N ALA A 225 18.44 22.35 8.14
CA ALA A 225 18.05 22.18 9.53
C ALA A 225 17.46 23.48 10.07
N VAL A 226 16.29 23.41 10.70
CA VAL A 226 15.64 24.55 11.36
C VAL A 226 15.59 24.33 12.87
N ASN A 227 15.79 25.41 13.63
CA ASN A 227 15.81 25.37 15.09
C ASN A 227 14.57 26.06 15.67
N THR A 228 14.11 25.59 16.82
CA THR A 228 13.19 26.33 17.68
C THR A 228 13.76 26.38 19.10
N ALA A 229 13.88 27.58 19.65
CA ALA A 229 14.38 27.77 21.01
C ALA A 229 13.29 27.40 22.01
N THR A 230 13.51 26.35 22.79
CA THR A 230 12.57 25.88 23.81
C THR A 230 13.32 25.18 24.94
N PRO A 231 12.91 25.38 26.21
CA PRO A 231 13.42 24.61 27.35
C PRO A 231 12.69 23.27 27.53
N HIS A 232 11.66 22.99 26.73
CA HIS A 232 10.80 21.81 26.90
C HIS A 232 11.34 20.60 26.14
N GLU A 233 11.24 19.42 26.76
CA GLU A 233 11.52 18.16 26.10
C GLU A 233 10.26 17.63 25.40
N ILE A 234 10.46 16.86 24.33
CA ILE A 234 9.42 16.05 23.71
C ILE A 234 9.27 14.79 24.55
N ASP A 235 8.03 14.56 25.00
CA ASP A 235 7.66 13.37 25.76
C ASP A 235 8.19 12.11 25.05
N PRO A 236 9.02 11.27 25.73
CA PRO A 236 9.58 10.05 25.14
C PRO A 236 8.52 9.07 24.59
N LEU A 237 7.27 9.20 25.02
CA LEU A 237 6.12 8.39 24.59
C LEU A 237 5.27 9.09 23.51
N SER A 238 5.58 10.34 23.14
CA SER A 238 4.85 11.05 22.10
C SER A 238 5.24 10.57 20.70
N HIS A 239 4.39 9.73 20.12
CA HIS A 239 4.34 9.56 18.68
C HIS A 239 3.87 10.86 18.00
N SER A 240 4.26 11.05 16.74
CA SER A 240 3.79 12.20 15.96
C SER A 240 2.30 12.08 15.61
N VAL A 241 1.62 13.21 15.46
CA VAL A 241 0.30 13.34 14.83
C VAL A 241 0.45 14.21 13.59
N LEU A 242 -0.28 13.90 12.51
CA LEU A 242 -0.30 14.74 11.30
C LEU A 242 -1.61 15.51 11.26
N ILE A 243 -1.54 16.85 11.24
CA ILE A 243 -2.68 17.76 11.19
C ILE A 243 -2.49 18.67 9.96
N GLY A 244 -3.27 18.41 8.91
CA GLY A 244 -3.01 19.03 7.61
C GLY A 244 -1.59 18.71 7.13
N ASN A 245 -0.78 19.74 6.89
CA ASN A 245 0.61 19.63 6.44
C ASN A 245 1.63 19.72 7.60
N ALA A 246 1.17 19.76 8.86
CA ALA A 246 2.00 19.92 10.04
C ALA A 246 2.10 18.63 10.87
N LEU A 247 3.31 18.28 11.29
CA LEU A 247 3.56 17.21 12.24
C LEU A 247 3.66 17.77 13.65
N CYS A 248 2.86 17.22 14.56
CA CYS A 248 2.76 17.63 15.95
C CYS A 248 3.29 16.57 16.89
N TRP A 249 4.03 16.96 17.92
CA TRP A 249 4.43 16.14 19.05
C TRP A 249 4.07 16.83 20.36
N ARG A 250 3.67 16.06 21.38
CA ARG A 250 3.47 16.58 22.72
C ARG A 250 4.82 16.84 23.38
N ILE A 251 4.98 18.05 23.89
CA ILE A 251 6.12 18.43 24.74
C ILE A 251 5.64 18.67 26.18
N ASP A 252 6.56 18.98 27.08
CA ASP A 252 6.27 19.21 28.49
C ASP A 252 5.18 20.26 28.75
N HIS A 253 4.58 20.19 29.94
CA HIS A 253 3.50 21.07 30.42
C HIS A 253 2.21 21.06 29.56
N GLY A 254 2.15 20.25 28.51
CA GLY A 254 1.01 20.13 27.60
C GLY A 254 1.03 21.14 26.45
N ALA A 255 2.19 21.75 26.17
CA ALA A 255 2.44 22.43 24.91
C ALA A 255 2.66 21.41 23.77
N VAL A 256 2.71 21.90 22.53
CA VAL A 256 2.87 21.09 21.32
C VAL A 256 4.00 21.63 20.46
N LEU A 257 4.94 20.78 20.08
CA LEU A 257 5.93 21.10 19.04
C LEU A 257 5.31 20.81 17.68
N GLU A 258 5.30 21.80 16.80
CA GLU A 258 4.75 21.71 15.45
C GLU A 258 5.83 21.95 14.40
N PHE A 259 5.96 21.02 13.44
CA PHE A 259 6.77 21.15 12.25
C PHE A 259 5.89 21.23 10.99
N ASP A 260 5.84 22.39 10.35
CA ASP A 260 5.18 22.60 9.06
C ASP A 260 6.07 22.04 7.94
N THR A 261 5.56 21.06 7.18
CA THR A 261 6.34 20.37 6.14
C THR A 261 6.43 21.11 4.80
N GLU A 262 5.58 22.11 4.56
CA GLU A 262 5.64 22.96 3.36
C GLU A 262 6.55 24.17 3.59
N ARG A 263 6.40 24.83 4.74
CA ARG A 263 7.25 25.97 5.13
C ARG A 263 8.61 25.54 5.68
N GLN A 264 8.79 24.25 5.96
CA GLN A 264 9.94 23.68 6.66
C GLN A 264 10.25 24.43 7.97
N SER A 265 9.22 24.80 8.73
CA SER A 265 9.36 25.65 9.93
C SER A 265 8.95 24.93 11.21
N LEU A 266 9.70 25.15 12.29
CA LEU A 266 9.49 24.52 13.59
C LEU A 266 9.10 25.55 14.65
N ARG A 267 7.97 25.35 15.35
CA ARG A 267 7.49 26.24 16.42
C ARG A 267 6.90 25.46 17.59
N VAL A 268 6.86 26.11 18.75
CA VAL A 268 6.10 25.65 19.91
C VAL A 268 4.75 26.35 19.95
N ILE A 269 3.69 25.58 20.20
CA ILE A 269 2.34 26.05 20.48
C ILE A 269 2.10 25.83 21.97
N GLU A 270 2.01 26.92 22.72
CA GLU A 270 1.73 26.87 24.16
C GLU A 270 0.31 26.40 24.48
N ARG A 271 0.14 25.80 25.66
CA ARG A 271 -1.18 25.47 26.18
C ARG A 271 -2.00 26.76 26.39
N PRO A 272 -3.25 26.85 25.89
CA PRO A 272 -4.12 27.99 26.19
C PRO A 272 -4.32 28.15 27.71
N ALA A 273 -4.17 29.39 28.21
CA ALA A 273 -4.21 29.70 29.64
C ALA A 273 -5.52 29.25 30.33
N ASP A 274 -6.64 29.26 29.59
CA ASP A 274 -7.97 28.93 30.12
C ASP A 274 -8.28 27.43 30.19
N ALA A 275 -7.36 26.56 29.74
CA ALA A 275 -7.52 25.12 29.83
C ALA A 275 -7.32 24.60 31.27
N ARG A 276 -8.25 24.94 32.18
CA ARG A 276 -8.35 24.31 33.51
C ARG A 276 -8.59 22.80 33.34
N ARG A 277 -7.93 21.98 34.16
CA ARG A 277 -8.27 20.55 34.27
C ARG A 277 -9.66 20.44 34.90
N THR A 278 -10.60 19.87 34.16
CA THR A 278 -11.76 19.13 34.69
C THR A 278 -11.34 17.71 35.00
#